data_AF-A0A7Y2L396-F1
#
_entry.id   AF-A0A7Y2L396-F1
#
_cell.length_a   1.000
_cell.length_b   1.000
_cell.length_c   1.000
_cell.angle_alpha   90.00
_cell.angle_beta   90.00
_cell.angle_gamma   90.00
#
_symmetry.space_group_name_H-M   'P 1'
#
loop_
_entity.id
_entity.type
_entity.pdbx_description
1 polymer ?
#
loop_
_entity_poly.entity_id
_entity_poly.type
_entity_poly.pdbx_seq_one_letter_code
_entity_poly.pdbx_strand_id
1 'polypeptide(L)'
;GTGDAANLLKPMLARGQLRTIGATTWDEYKKHIEKDPALKRRFQVLRVEEPSPEVAINMLRSVLPTLQAHHQVQILDEALHAAVNLSHRYLPERQLPDKAISLLDTACARVRISQQALPGELADHRERLAYLHAEKSMVQREQAIGLGDPQRLLNLEQQLREELHDGRGLEARWQIEAAWVEEIQQLRERLQAEDEGEFPERAALLERADALQQRLQAAHARTAALVLPDVDAQAVADVLQGWTGIPLGTLQRDELDTILDLAASLEHRIIGQPHALQAIASRIQTSRAGL
;
A
#
# COMPACT_ATOMS: atom_id res chain seq x y z
N GLY A 1 -25.21 -0.89 33.61
CA GLY A 1 -25.36 -2.07 34.48
C GLY A 1 -24.37 -3.17 34.16
N THR A 2 -23.06 -2.88 34.09
CA THR A 2 -21.99 -3.84 33.77
C THR A 2 -21.29 -4.43 35.01
N GLY A 3 -21.66 -3.99 36.21
CA GLY A 3 -20.99 -4.37 37.47
C GLY A 3 -21.24 -5.80 37.95
N ASP A 4 -22.13 -6.56 37.31
CA ASP A 4 -22.62 -7.83 37.87
C ASP A 4 -22.05 -9.09 37.19
N ALA A 5 -21.55 -8.98 35.95
CA ALA A 5 -21.04 -10.14 35.21
C ALA A 5 -19.79 -10.76 35.87
N ALA A 6 -18.88 -9.94 36.39
CA ALA A 6 -17.68 -10.42 37.07
C ALA A 6 -18.01 -11.17 38.38
N ASN A 7 -19.04 -10.75 39.10
CA ASN A 7 -19.47 -11.41 40.33
C ASN A 7 -20.12 -12.77 40.07
N LEU A 8 -20.80 -12.93 38.94
CA LEU A 8 -21.36 -14.21 38.50
C LEU A 8 -20.27 -15.24 38.13
N LEU A 9 -19.13 -14.78 37.61
CA LEU A 9 -18.03 -15.67 37.17
C LEU A 9 -17.12 -16.13 38.33
N LYS A 10 -16.97 -15.33 39.38
CA LYS A 10 -16.06 -15.64 40.53
C LYS A 10 -16.31 -17.01 41.17
N PRO A 11 -17.55 -17.44 41.47
CA PRO A 11 -17.79 -18.75 42.07
C PRO A 11 -17.38 -19.91 41.15
N MET A 12 -17.64 -19.79 39.84
CA MET A 12 -17.30 -20.82 38.86
C MET A 12 -15.79 -20.94 38.66
N LEU A 13 -15.08 -19.79 38.61
CA LEU A 13 -13.62 -19.73 38.56
C LEU A 13 -12.98 -20.29 39.83
N ALA A 14 -13.55 -20.00 41.01
CA ALA A 14 -13.04 -20.51 42.28
C ALA A 14 -13.17 -22.02 42.42
N ARG A 15 -14.25 -22.61 41.86
CA ARG A 15 -14.49 -24.06 41.86
C ARG A 15 -13.79 -24.80 40.71
N GLY A 16 -13.09 -24.11 39.82
CA GLY A 16 -12.45 -24.71 38.64
C GLY A 16 -13.43 -25.28 37.61
N GLN A 17 -14.71 -24.89 37.67
CA GLN A 17 -15.77 -25.37 36.77
C GLN A 17 -15.74 -24.69 35.40
N LEU A 18 -14.96 -23.61 35.27
CA LEU A 18 -14.82 -22.82 34.06
C LEU A 18 -13.34 -22.69 33.69
N ARG A 19 -12.97 -23.14 32.49
CA ARG A 19 -11.66 -22.90 31.88
C ARG A 19 -11.77 -21.68 30.98
N THR A 20 -10.92 -20.68 31.19
CA THR A 20 -11.01 -19.40 30.47
C THR A 20 -9.63 -18.88 30.13
N ILE A 21 -9.48 -18.38 28.92
CA ILE A 21 -8.35 -17.55 28.49
C ILE A 21 -8.90 -16.13 28.32
N GLY A 22 -8.35 -15.17 29.06
CA GLY A 22 -8.69 -13.76 28.92
C GLY A 22 -7.62 -13.03 28.10
N ALA A 23 -8.04 -12.10 27.26
CA ALA A 23 -7.16 -11.17 26.55
C ALA A 23 -7.59 -9.75 26.89
N THR A 24 -6.66 -8.91 27.33
CA THR A 24 -6.90 -7.52 27.74
C THR A 24 -5.59 -6.74 27.68
N THR A 25 -5.67 -5.42 27.62
CA THR A 25 -4.48 -4.57 27.68
C THR A 25 -3.90 -4.53 29.09
N TRP A 26 -2.63 -4.13 29.20
CA TRP A 26 -1.99 -4.00 30.51
C TRP A 26 -2.70 -3.01 31.43
N ASP A 27 -3.19 -1.91 30.87
CA ASP A 27 -3.89 -0.86 31.61
C ASP A 27 -5.22 -1.35 32.15
N GLU A 28 -6.00 -2.06 31.34
CA GLU A 28 -7.25 -2.69 31.76
C GLU A 28 -7.01 -3.78 32.81
N TYR A 29 -5.98 -4.61 32.64
CA TYR A 29 -5.58 -5.61 33.63
C TYR A 29 -5.30 -4.95 34.98
N LYS A 30 -4.47 -3.90 35.02
CA LYS A 30 -4.15 -3.16 36.24
C LYS A 30 -5.38 -2.51 36.87
N LYS A 31 -6.28 -1.99 36.04
CA LYS A 31 -7.47 -1.26 36.50
C LYS A 31 -8.56 -2.19 37.06
N HIS A 32 -8.77 -3.35 36.45
CA HIS A 32 -9.95 -4.18 36.69
C HIS A 32 -9.64 -5.56 37.29
N ILE A 33 -8.54 -6.21 36.91
CA ILE A 33 -8.22 -7.58 37.36
C ILE A 33 -7.29 -7.57 38.56
N GLU A 34 -6.22 -6.79 38.50
CA GLU A 34 -5.21 -6.76 39.57
C GLU A 34 -5.78 -6.20 40.88
N LYS A 35 -6.72 -5.26 40.81
CA LYS A 35 -7.40 -4.70 41.98
C LYS A 35 -8.35 -5.67 42.66
N ASP A 36 -8.78 -6.74 41.98
CA ASP A 36 -9.67 -7.75 42.54
C ASP A 36 -8.86 -8.98 43.01
N PRO A 37 -8.74 -9.21 44.34
CA PRO A 37 -7.95 -10.31 44.87
C PRO A 37 -8.45 -11.70 44.45
N ALA A 38 -9.74 -11.86 44.17
CA ALA A 38 -10.31 -13.14 43.76
C ALA A 38 -9.90 -13.48 42.32
N LEU A 39 -9.92 -12.48 41.42
CA LEU A 39 -9.51 -12.67 40.02
C LEU A 39 -7.99 -12.79 39.89
N LYS A 40 -7.22 -11.94 40.59
CA LYS A 40 -5.74 -11.97 40.59
C LYS A 40 -5.16 -13.34 40.98
N ARG A 41 -5.85 -14.08 41.87
CA ARG A 41 -5.43 -15.44 42.30
C ARG A 41 -5.79 -16.56 41.32
N ARG A 42 -6.68 -16.30 40.36
CA ARG A 42 -7.20 -17.31 39.43
C ARG A 42 -6.67 -17.16 38.01
N PHE A 43 -6.26 -15.95 37.64
CA PHE A 43 -5.59 -15.70 36.37
C PHE A 43 -4.07 -15.69 36.54
N GLN A 44 -3.39 -16.48 35.72
CA GLN A 44 -1.95 -16.34 35.49
C GLN A 44 -1.75 -15.29 34.41
N VAL A 45 -0.93 -14.28 34.70
CA VAL A 45 -0.54 -13.29 33.68
C VAL A 45 0.47 -13.93 32.75
N LEU A 46 0.13 -13.96 31.46
CA LEU A 46 1.04 -14.26 30.36
C LEU A 46 1.16 -12.98 29.53
N ARG A 47 2.35 -12.39 29.50
CA ARG A 47 2.61 -11.20 28.69
C ARG A 47 2.93 -11.65 27.28
N VAL A 48 2.19 -11.09 26.33
CA VAL A 48 2.46 -11.23 24.89
C VAL A 48 2.95 -9.87 24.44
N GLU A 49 4.24 -9.79 24.11
CA GLU A 49 4.88 -8.56 23.65
C GLU A 49 4.75 -8.41 22.13
N GLU A 50 4.92 -7.19 21.63
CA GLU A 50 5.03 -6.95 20.19
C GLU A 50 6.24 -7.71 19.64
N PRO A 51 6.08 -8.50 18.56
CA PRO A 51 7.21 -9.21 17.96
C PRO A 51 8.23 -8.24 17.37
N SER A 52 9.49 -8.64 17.36
CA SER A 52 10.51 -7.94 16.58
C SER A 52 10.18 -7.97 15.07
N PRO A 53 10.70 -7.04 14.27
CA PRO A 53 10.49 -7.06 12.82
C PRO A 53 10.81 -8.41 12.16
N GLU A 54 11.91 -9.04 12.55
CA GLU A 54 12.32 -10.36 12.02
C GLU A 54 11.30 -11.46 12.36
N VAL A 55 10.78 -11.45 13.58
CA VAL A 55 9.74 -12.41 14.00
C VAL A 55 8.44 -12.12 13.26
N ALA A 56 8.06 -10.85 13.12
CA ALA A 56 6.87 -10.45 12.39
C ALA A 56 6.92 -10.91 10.92
N ILE A 57 8.06 -10.73 10.22
CA ILE A 57 8.25 -11.23 8.84
C ILE A 57 7.94 -12.73 8.76
N ASN A 58 8.50 -13.53 9.68
CA ASN A 58 8.24 -14.98 9.72
C ASN A 58 6.79 -15.32 10.03
N MET A 59 6.13 -14.57 10.92
CA MET A 59 4.71 -14.74 11.20
C MET A 59 3.86 -14.46 9.96
N LEU A 60 4.12 -13.35 9.26
CA LEU A 60 3.37 -12.95 8.08
C LEU A 60 3.53 -13.93 6.91
N ARG A 61 4.66 -14.62 6.76
CA ARG A 61 4.83 -15.69 5.74
C ARG A 61 3.74 -16.76 5.82
N SER A 62 3.23 -17.07 7.01
CA SER A 62 2.11 -18.02 7.17
C SER A 62 0.75 -17.43 6.80
N VAL A 63 0.63 -16.11 6.78
CA VAL A 63 -0.60 -15.37 6.43
C VAL A 63 -0.66 -15.05 4.93
N LEU A 64 0.49 -14.89 4.26
CA LEU A 64 0.57 -14.55 2.84
C LEU A 64 -0.31 -15.42 1.93
N PRO A 65 -0.33 -16.77 2.03
CA PRO A 65 -1.15 -17.59 1.14
C PRO A 65 -2.65 -17.25 1.24
N THR A 66 -3.13 -16.94 2.45
CA THR A 66 -4.52 -16.56 2.68
C THR A 66 -4.84 -15.20 2.06
N LEU A 67 -3.94 -14.21 2.20
CA LEU A 67 -4.10 -12.88 1.58
C LEU A 67 -4.06 -12.97 0.06
N GLN A 68 -3.10 -13.70 -0.50
CA GLN A 68 -2.97 -13.94 -1.94
C GLN A 68 -4.22 -14.59 -2.52
N ALA A 69 -4.74 -15.63 -1.86
CA ALA A 69 -5.95 -16.31 -2.30
C ALA A 69 -7.19 -15.41 -2.21
N HIS A 70 -7.30 -14.58 -1.16
CA HIS A 70 -8.44 -13.68 -0.98
C HIS A 70 -8.49 -12.59 -2.06
N HIS A 71 -7.35 -11.96 -2.35
CA HIS A 71 -7.26 -10.85 -3.32
C HIS A 71 -6.97 -11.31 -4.75
N GLN A 72 -6.60 -12.57 -4.96
CA GLN A 72 -6.16 -13.12 -6.25
C GLN A 72 -4.97 -12.36 -6.85
N VAL A 73 -3.98 -12.07 -6.01
CA VAL A 73 -2.74 -11.38 -6.39
C VAL A 73 -1.53 -12.13 -5.85
N GLN A 74 -0.37 -11.94 -6.45
CA GLN A 74 0.90 -12.43 -5.92
C GLN A 74 1.55 -11.37 -5.03
N ILE A 75 2.19 -11.79 -3.94
CA ILE A 75 2.92 -10.92 -3.02
C ILE A 75 4.39 -11.29 -3.08
N LEU A 76 5.25 -10.34 -3.41
CA LEU A 76 6.69 -10.54 -3.46
C LEU A 76 7.29 -10.48 -2.04
N ASP A 77 8.39 -11.21 -1.80
CA ASP A 77 9.07 -11.22 -0.49
C ASP A 77 9.56 -9.80 -0.11
N GLU A 78 9.96 -8.99 -1.08
CA GLU A 78 10.32 -7.58 -0.83
C GLU A 78 9.14 -6.74 -0.31
N ALA A 79 7.90 -7.05 -0.71
CA ALA A 79 6.70 -6.35 -0.23
C ALA A 79 6.41 -6.71 1.23
N LEU A 80 6.63 -7.97 1.61
CA LEU A 80 6.55 -8.42 2.99
C LEU A 80 7.56 -7.67 3.87
N HIS A 81 8.82 -7.62 3.43
CA HIS A 81 9.88 -6.88 4.12
C HIS A 81 9.56 -5.39 4.23
N ALA A 82 9.11 -4.76 3.13
CA ALA A 82 8.69 -3.37 3.11
C ALA A 82 7.53 -3.12 4.09
N ALA A 83 6.51 -3.97 4.10
CA ALA A 83 5.33 -3.77 4.94
C ALA A 83 5.67 -3.81 6.42
N VAL A 84 6.56 -4.72 6.85
CA VAL A 84 7.00 -4.79 8.24
C VAL A 84 7.88 -3.60 8.59
N ASN A 85 8.92 -3.33 7.80
CA ASN A 85 9.91 -2.30 8.13
C ASN A 85 9.31 -0.88 8.08
N LEU A 86 8.49 -0.59 7.07
CA LEU A 86 7.87 0.71 6.92
C LEU A 86 6.78 0.94 7.95
N SER A 87 5.92 -0.04 8.21
CA SER A 87 4.91 0.10 9.27
C SER A 87 5.55 0.21 10.66
N HIS A 88 6.66 -0.48 10.90
CA HIS A 88 7.42 -0.33 12.14
C HIS A 88 7.94 1.10 12.33
N ARG A 89 8.46 1.70 11.26
CA ARG A 89 9.05 3.05 11.30
C ARG A 89 8.03 4.18 11.32
N TYR A 90 6.95 4.08 10.54
CA TYR A 90 6.06 5.20 10.24
C TYR A 90 4.68 5.10 10.90
N LEU A 91 4.32 3.96 11.50
CA LEU A 91 3.06 3.77 12.24
C LEU A 91 3.35 3.37 13.70
N PRO A 92 3.93 4.28 14.53
CA PRO A 92 4.29 3.99 15.92
C PRO A 92 3.09 3.75 16.86
N GLU A 93 1.91 4.23 16.49
CA GLU A 93 0.67 4.10 17.26
C GLU A 93 0.01 2.72 17.15
N ARG A 94 0.49 1.88 16.22
CA ARG A 94 0.02 0.51 15.99
C ARG A 94 1.13 -0.50 16.23
N GLN A 95 0.76 -1.72 16.61
CA GLN A 95 1.71 -2.80 16.91
C GLN A 95 1.85 -3.79 15.76
N LEU A 96 3.05 -4.34 15.56
CA LEU A 96 3.27 -5.55 14.77
C LEU A 96 2.60 -6.76 15.45
N PRO A 97 2.21 -7.80 14.69
CA PRO A 97 2.23 -7.89 13.23
C PRO A 97 1.02 -7.23 12.54
N ASP A 98 0.00 -6.82 13.30
CA ASP A 98 -1.31 -6.35 12.78
C ASP A 98 -1.18 -5.19 11.78
N LYS A 99 -0.36 -4.17 12.09
CA LYS A 99 -0.17 -3.03 11.19
C LYS A 99 0.43 -3.41 9.83
N ALA A 100 1.34 -4.39 9.81
CA ALA A 100 1.95 -4.87 8.57
C ALA A 100 0.94 -5.69 7.75
N ILE A 101 0.12 -6.50 8.42
CA ILE A 101 -0.98 -7.25 7.77
C ILE A 101 -1.98 -6.28 7.14
N SER A 102 -2.41 -5.26 7.88
CA SER A 102 -3.34 -4.24 7.37
C SER A 102 -2.79 -3.50 6.15
N LEU A 103 -1.48 -3.19 6.19
CA LEU A 103 -0.80 -2.50 5.10
C LEU A 103 -0.71 -3.39 3.85
N LEU A 104 -0.32 -4.66 4.00
CA LEU A 104 -0.32 -5.63 2.91
C LEU A 104 -1.72 -5.87 2.35
N ASP A 105 -2.73 -6.01 3.20
CA ASP A 105 -4.11 -6.24 2.77
C ASP A 105 -4.61 -5.11 1.87
N THR A 106 -4.32 -3.87 2.25
CA THR A 106 -4.67 -2.68 1.45
C THR A 106 -3.85 -2.61 0.15
N ALA A 107 -2.57 -2.99 0.18
CA ALA A 107 -1.74 -3.07 -1.03
C ALA A 107 -2.26 -4.16 -1.99
N CYS A 108 -2.68 -5.32 -1.47
CA CYS A 108 -3.30 -6.39 -2.25
C CYS A 108 -4.59 -5.90 -2.92
N ALA A 109 -5.47 -5.24 -2.15
CA ALA A 109 -6.70 -4.67 -2.69
C ALA A 109 -6.41 -3.64 -3.80
N ARG A 110 -5.42 -2.77 -3.62
CA ARG A 110 -5.04 -1.77 -4.63
C ARG A 110 -4.51 -2.41 -5.91
N VAL A 111 -3.62 -3.40 -5.81
CA VAL A 111 -3.12 -4.15 -6.97
C VAL A 111 -4.27 -4.83 -7.68
N ARG A 112 -5.15 -5.51 -6.94
CA ARG A 112 -6.34 -6.16 -7.49
C ARG A 112 -7.25 -5.19 -8.24
N ILE A 113 -7.52 -4.02 -7.67
CA ILE A 113 -8.32 -2.98 -8.32
C ILE A 113 -7.64 -2.51 -9.61
N SER A 114 -6.32 -2.30 -9.61
CA SER A 114 -5.59 -1.87 -10.81
C SER A 114 -5.71 -2.85 -11.99
N GLN A 115 -5.88 -4.15 -11.69
CA GLN A 115 -5.99 -5.20 -12.70
C GLN A 115 -7.41 -5.35 -13.27
N GLN A 116 -8.45 -4.93 -12.54
CA GLN A 116 -9.85 -5.15 -12.93
C GLN A 116 -10.62 -3.89 -13.28
N ALA A 117 -10.20 -2.74 -12.76
CA ALA A 117 -10.92 -1.48 -12.87
C ALA A 117 -10.26 -0.54 -13.88
N LEU A 118 -11.06 0.41 -14.37
CA LEU A 118 -10.57 1.53 -15.14
C LEU A 118 -9.68 2.40 -14.23
N PRO A 119 -8.47 2.81 -14.67
CA PRO A 119 -7.65 3.76 -13.93
C PRO A 119 -8.40 5.07 -13.63
N GLY A 120 -8.18 5.64 -12.45
CA GLY A 120 -8.86 6.86 -12.00
C GLY A 120 -8.71 8.02 -12.98
N GLU A 121 -7.48 8.26 -13.48
CA GLU A 121 -7.21 9.29 -14.49
C GLU A 121 -8.07 9.13 -15.75
N LEU A 122 -8.30 7.89 -16.18
CA LEU A 122 -9.11 7.58 -17.36
C LEU A 122 -10.61 7.71 -17.07
N ALA A 123 -11.04 7.40 -15.84
CA ALA A 123 -12.41 7.69 -15.40
C ALA A 123 -12.67 9.21 -15.38
N ASP A 124 -11.71 10.00 -14.88
CA ASP A 124 -11.79 11.46 -14.83
C ASP A 124 -11.88 12.06 -16.23
N HIS A 125 -11.07 11.59 -17.18
CA HIS A 125 -11.16 11.98 -18.59
C HIS A 125 -12.55 11.69 -19.18
N ARG A 126 -13.12 10.50 -18.90
CA ARG A 126 -14.46 10.14 -19.39
C ARG A 126 -15.55 11.02 -18.79
N GLU A 127 -15.43 11.36 -17.51
CA GLU A 127 -16.36 12.27 -16.83
C GLU A 127 -16.26 13.69 -17.42
N ARG A 128 -15.04 14.20 -17.61
CA ARG A 128 -14.81 15.52 -18.22
C ARG A 128 -15.34 15.60 -19.64
N LEU A 129 -15.17 14.56 -20.45
CA LEU A 129 -15.79 14.48 -21.79
C LEU A 129 -17.32 14.55 -21.70
N ALA A 130 -17.94 13.85 -20.75
CA ALA A 130 -19.38 13.90 -20.56
C ALA A 130 -19.86 15.32 -20.20
N TYR A 131 -19.15 16.03 -19.31
CA TYR A 131 -19.45 17.42 -18.98
C TYR A 131 -19.32 18.35 -20.18
N LEU A 132 -18.22 18.26 -20.92
CA LEU A 132 -17.98 19.10 -22.10
C LEU A 132 -19.02 18.85 -23.20
N HIS A 133 -19.43 17.60 -23.41
CA HIS A 133 -20.50 17.27 -24.35
C HIS A 133 -21.86 17.84 -23.92
N ALA A 134 -22.19 17.76 -22.63
CA ALA A 134 -23.42 18.35 -22.10
C ALA A 134 -23.43 19.88 -22.24
N GLU A 135 -22.31 20.54 -21.95
CA GLU A 135 -22.17 21.99 -22.12
C GLU A 135 -22.26 22.39 -23.59
N LYS A 136 -21.57 21.67 -24.49
CA LYS A 136 -21.66 21.87 -25.94
C LYS A 136 -23.11 21.77 -26.43
N SER A 137 -23.87 20.78 -25.97
CA SER A 137 -25.29 20.61 -26.28
C SER A 137 -26.15 21.80 -25.86
N MET A 138 -25.86 22.41 -24.70
CA MET A 138 -26.57 23.61 -24.24
C MET A 138 -26.23 24.81 -25.11
N VAL A 139 -24.94 25.07 -25.35
CA VAL A 139 -24.49 26.20 -26.16
C VAL A 139 -25.00 26.11 -27.60
N GLN A 140 -25.04 24.91 -28.18
CA GLN A 140 -25.60 24.69 -29.52
C GLN A 140 -27.10 25.02 -29.59
N ARG A 141 -27.86 24.72 -28.53
CA ARG A 141 -29.29 25.08 -28.46
C ARG A 141 -29.50 26.57 -28.32
N GLU A 142 -28.67 27.25 -27.53
CA GLU A 142 -28.70 28.72 -27.42
C GLU A 142 -28.39 29.38 -28.77
N GLN A 143 -27.37 28.91 -29.49
CA GLN A 143 -27.03 29.43 -30.81
C GLN A 143 -28.13 29.20 -31.84
N ALA A 144 -28.84 28.07 -31.78
CA ALA A 144 -29.95 27.77 -32.68
C ALA A 144 -31.12 28.77 -32.55
N ILE A 145 -31.28 29.41 -31.39
CA ILE A 145 -32.28 30.47 -31.16
C ILE A 145 -31.67 31.88 -31.24
N GLY A 146 -30.44 32.02 -31.74
CA GLY A 146 -29.76 33.30 -31.91
C GLY A 146 -29.20 33.90 -30.62
N LEU A 147 -29.11 33.11 -29.55
CA LEU A 147 -28.49 33.50 -28.28
C LEU A 147 -27.09 32.90 -28.14
N GLY A 148 -26.27 33.45 -27.25
CA GLY A 148 -24.96 32.89 -26.91
C GLY A 148 -23.81 33.34 -27.83
N ASP A 149 -22.59 33.02 -27.41
CA ASP A 149 -21.35 33.46 -28.05
C ASP A 149 -20.80 32.38 -29.01
N PRO A 150 -20.58 32.68 -30.30
CA PRO A 150 -19.89 31.81 -31.26
C PRO A 150 -18.51 31.34 -30.80
N GLN A 151 -17.75 32.18 -30.09
CA GLN A 151 -16.41 31.83 -29.63
C GLN A 151 -16.43 30.75 -28.54
N ARG A 152 -17.47 30.72 -27.70
CA ARG A 152 -17.62 29.70 -26.66
C ARG A 152 -17.75 28.30 -27.24
N LEU A 153 -18.50 28.14 -28.35
CA LEU A 153 -18.61 26.84 -29.02
C LEU A 153 -17.27 26.39 -29.59
N LEU A 154 -16.52 27.28 -30.23
CA LEU A 154 -15.19 26.97 -30.77
C LEU A 154 -14.21 26.54 -29.67
N ASN A 155 -14.23 27.22 -28.51
CA ASN A 155 -13.41 26.86 -27.37
C ASN A 155 -13.78 25.47 -26.80
N LEU A 156 -15.07 25.18 -26.64
CA LEU A 156 -15.54 23.86 -26.20
C LEU A 156 -15.15 22.75 -27.19
N GLU A 157 -15.20 23.02 -28.49
CA GLU A 157 -14.75 22.08 -29.53
C GLU A 157 -13.24 21.86 -29.52
N GLN A 158 -12.46 22.86 -29.13
CA GLN A 158 -11.03 22.69 -28.90
C GLN A 158 -10.78 21.83 -27.66
N GLN A 159 -11.40 22.16 -26.52
CA GLN A 159 -11.27 21.40 -25.27
C GLN A 159 -11.68 19.94 -25.44
N LEU A 160 -12.79 19.67 -26.14
CA LEU A 160 -13.20 18.30 -26.47
C LEU A 160 -12.15 17.56 -27.31
N ARG A 161 -11.51 18.23 -28.27
CA ARG A 161 -10.48 17.60 -29.11
C ARG A 161 -9.23 17.26 -28.31
N GLU A 162 -8.80 18.15 -27.43
CA GLU A 162 -7.67 17.95 -26.52
C GLU A 162 -7.97 16.80 -25.56
N GLU A 163 -9.10 16.84 -24.87
CA GLU A 163 -9.52 15.81 -23.90
C GLU A 163 -9.69 14.43 -24.57
N LEU A 164 -10.24 14.38 -25.79
CA LEU A 164 -10.34 13.13 -26.57
C LEU A 164 -8.99 12.61 -27.06
N HIS A 165 -8.00 13.48 -27.25
CA HIS A 165 -6.66 13.07 -27.64
C HIS A 165 -5.95 12.44 -26.45
N ASP A 166 -5.96 13.14 -25.32
CA ASP A 166 -5.30 12.71 -24.08
C ASP A 166 -5.92 11.41 -23.55
N GLY A 167 -7.26 11.36 -23.46
CA GLY A 167 -7.97 10.16 -23.01
C GLY A 167 -7.73 8.93 -23.91
N ARG A 168 -7.59 9.12 -25.23
CA ARG A 168 -7.25 8.01 -26.15
C ARG A 168 -5.82 7.51 -25.97
N GLY A 169 -4.88 8.43 -25.74
CA GLY A 169 -3.49 8.07 -25.44
C GLY A 169 -3.39 7.25 -24.15
N LEU A 170 -4.10 7.68 -23.12
CA LEU A 170 -4.13 7.00 -21.82
C LEU A 170 -4.82 5.63 -21.90
N GLU A 171 -5.98 5.55 -22.56
CA GLU A 171 -6.70 4.29 -22.81
C GLU A 171 -5.82 3.28 -23.56
N ALA A 172 -5.13 3.71 -24.62
CA ALA A 172 -4.24 2.84 -25.37
C ALA A 172 -3.08 2.32 -24.50
N ARG A 173 -2.51 3.18 -23.65
CA ARG A 173 -1.44 2.77 -22.71
C ARG A 173 -1.96 1.76 -21.69
N TRP A 174 -3.12 2.03 -21.10
CA TRP A 174 -3.76 1.12 -20.14
C TRP A 174 -4.02 -0.26 -20.75
N GLN A 175 -4.55 -0.32 -21.98
CA GLN A 175 -4.81 -1.60 -22.67
C GLN A 175 -3.53 -2.40 -22.92
N ILE A 176 -2.43 -1.73 -23.26
CA ILE A 176 -1.12 -2.36 -23.44
C ILE A 176 -0.59 -2.90 -22.11
N GLU A 177 -0.60 -2.09 -21.05
CA GLU A 177 -0.15 -2.50 -19.72
C GLU A 177 -1.00 -3.66 -19.17
N ALA A 178 -2.32 -3.60 -19.31
CA ALA A 178 -3.25 -4.65 -18.90
C ALA A 178 -2.97 -5.97 -19.64
N ALA A 179 -2.74 -5.91 -20.96
CA ALA A 179 -2.41 -7.10 -21.74
C ALA A 179 -1.07 -7.74 -21.31
N TRP A 180 -0.05 -6.93 -21.02
CA TRP A 180 1.22 -7.45 -20.49
C TRP A 180 1.05 -8.09 -19.12
N VAL A 181 0.30 -7.46 -18.21
CA VAL A 181 0.06 -8.00 -16.87
C VAL A 181 -0.74 -9.30 -16.93
N GLU A 182 -1.79 -9.36 -17.74
CA GLU A 182 -2.58 -10.58 -17.95
C GLU A 182 -1.72 -11.72 -18.50
N GLU A 183 -0.86 -11.44 -19.49
CA GLU A 183 0.05 -12.44 -20.05
C GLU A 183 1.08 -12.93 -19.02
N ILE A 184 1.65 -12.02 -18.21
CA ILE A 184 2.56 -12.39 -17.10
C ILE A 184 1.86 -13.32 -16.11
N GLN A 185 0.63 -13.02 -15.72
CA GLN A 185 -0.14 -13.85 -14.78
C GLN A 185 -0.38 -15.25 -15.35
N GLN A 186 -0.84 -15.35 -16.60
CA GLN A 186 -1.06 -16.65 -17.27
C GLN A 186 0.22 -17.47 -17.38
N LEU A 187 1.35 -16.85 -17.72
CA LEU A 187 2.65 -17.54 -17.81
C LEU A 187 3.07 -18.08 -16.44
N ARG A 188 2.89 -17.30 -15.37
CA ARG A 188 3.25 -17.72 -14.01
C ARG A 188 2.32 -18.80 -13.45
N GLU A 189 1.03 -18.74 -13.72
CA GLU A 189 0.09 -19.81 -13.37
C GLU A 189 0.50 -21.14 -14.01
N ARG A 190 0.88 -21.12 -15.31
CA ARG A 190 1.42 -22.32 -15.98
C ARG A 190 2.71 -22.82 -15.32
N LEU A 191 3.63 -21.92 -15.00
CA LEU A 191 4.88 -22.26 -14.31
C LEU A 191 4.64 -22.89 -12.93
N GLN A 192 3.63 -22.43 -12.19
CA GLN A 192 3.27 -22.98 -10.87
C GLN A 192 2.54 -24.33 -10.97
N ALA A 193 1.68 -24.52 -11.97
CA ALA A 193 0.96 -25.78 -12.17
C ALA A 193 1.88 -26.93 -12.58
N GLU A 194 2.97 -26.63 -13.29
CA GLU A 194 3.92 -27.61 -13.82
C GLU A 194 5.17 -27.79 -12.93
N ASP A 195 5.21 -27.16 -11.75
CA ASP A 195 6.37 -27.18 -10.83
C ASP A 195 6.67 -28.55 -10.20
N GLU A 196 5.81 -29.56 -10.42
CA GLU A 196 6.05 -30.96 -10.04
C GLU A 196 7.01 -31.71 -11.00
N GLY A 197 7.50 -31.08 -12.09
CA GLY A 197 8.53 -31.65 -12.96
C GLY A 197 9.33 -30.64 -13.79
N GLU A 198 10.57 -30.97 -14.17
CA GLU A 198 11.28 -30.22 -15.22
C GLU A 198 10.66 -30.54 -16.58
N PHE A 199 9.98 -29.57 -17.19
CA PHE A 199 9.42 -29.69 -18.53
C PHE A 199 10.21 -28.84 -19.54
N PRO A 200 10.32 -29.28 -20.81
CA PRO A 200 11.20 -28.66 -21.81
C PRO A 200 10.90 -27.18 -22.09
N GLU A 201 9.64 -26.76 -21.91
CA GLU A 201 9.18 -25.40 -22.21
C GLU A 201 9.39 -24.40 -21.06
N ARG A 202 9.81 -24.86 -19.86
CA ARG A 202 9.93 -24.03 -18.65
C ARG A 202 10.84 -22.82 -18.87
N ALA A 203 11.99 -23.05 -19.48
CA ALA A 203 12.97 -22.00 -19.78
C ALA A 203 12.40 -20.94 -20.73
N ALA A 204 11.65 -21.36 -21.76
CA ALA A 204 11.04 -20.44 -22.72
C ALA A 204 9.91 -19.61 -22.08
N LEU A 205 9.11 -20.20 -21.19
CA LEU A 205 8.07 -19.47 -20.45
C LEU A 205 8.67 -18.43 -19.49
N LEU A 206 9.75 -18.78 -18.78
CA LEU A 206 10.48 -17.86 -17.91
C LEU A 206 11.08 -16.69 -18.70
N GLU A 207 11.77 -16.98 -19.80
CA GLU A 207 12.35 -15.93 -20.66
C GLU A 207 11.28 -14.97 -21.18
N ARG A 208 10.10 -15.48 -21.56
CA ARG A 208 8.98 -14.67 -22.02
C ARG A 208 8.40 -13.81 -20.89
N ALA A 209 8.21 -14.38 -19.70
CA ALA A 209 7.70 -13.65 -18.55
C ALA A 209 8.66 -12.51 -18.13
N ASP A 210 9.96 -12.80 -18.08
CA ASP A 210 11.00 -11.81 -17.77
C ASP A 210 11.04 -10.69 -18.81
N ALA A 211 10.94 -11.01 -20.09
CA ALA A 211 10.91 -10.00 -21.16
C ALA A 211 9.71 -9.06 -21.05
N LEU A 212 8.52 -9.57 -20.71
CA LEU A 212 7.33 -8.75 -20.47
C LEU A 212 7.47 -7.90 -19.22
N GLN A 213 8.01 -8.47 -18.14
CA GLN A 213 8.22 -7.76 -16.90
C GLN A 213 9.22 -6.60 -17.07
N GLN A 214 10.29 -6.80 -17.84
CA GLN A 214 11.23 -5.73 -18.19
C GLN A 214 10.57 -4.62 -19.02
N ARG A 215 9.68 -4.96 -19.97
CA ARG A 215 8.92 -3.97 -20.75
C ARG A 215 8.00 -3.14 -19.87
N LEU A 216 7.29 -3.80 -18.96
CA LEU A 216 6.39 -3.15 -18.02
C LEU A 216 7.16 -2.21 -17.09
N GLN A 217 8.27 -2.67 -16.50
CA GLN A 217 9.15 -1.84 -15.68
C GLN A 217 9.72 -0.64 -16.45
N ALA A 218 10.13 -0.82 -17.71
CA ALA A 218 10.62 0.27 -18.54
C ALA A 218 9.54 1.32 -18.85
N ALA A 219 8.27 0.90 -18.95
CA ALA A 219 7.13 1.81 -19.09
C ALA A 219 6.86 2.57 -17.78
N HIS A 220 6.82 1.88 -16.64
CA HIS A 220 6.60 2.46 -15.31
C HIS A 220 7.72 3.40 -14.87
N ALA A 221 8.94 3.22 -15.36
CA ALA A 221 10.05 4.14 -15.10
C ALA A 221 9.89 5.51 -15.79
N ARG A 222 9.06 5.61 -16.84
CA ARG A 222 8.86 6.84 -17.62
C ARG A 222 7.59 7.57 -17.24
N THR A 223 6.56 6.83 -16.84
CA THR A 223 5.21 7.33 -16.57
C THR A 223 4.60 6.55 -15.41
N ALA A 224 3.64 7.16 -14.71
CA ALA A 224 2.92 6.50 -13.62
C ALA A 224 2.30 5.16 -14.08
N ALA A 225 2.43 4.14 -13.23
CA ALA A 225 1.89 2.82 -13.47
C ALA A 225 0.36 2.83 -13.48
N LEU A 226 -0.26 2.28 -14.53
CA LEU A 226 -1.72 2.17 -14.62
C LEU A 226 -2.21 0.81 -14.13
N VAL A 227 -1.40 -0.25 -14.36
CA VAL A 227 -1.71 -1.61 -13.94
C VAL A 227 -0.51 -2.21 -13.21
N LEU A 228 -0.73 -2.76 -12.02
CA LEU A 228 0.31 -3.38 -11.20
C LEU A 228 0.24 -4.91 -11.35
N PRO A 229 1.37 -5.59 -11.67
CA PRO A 229 1.37 -7.04 -11.82
C PRO A 229 1.27 -7.77 -10.48
N ASP A 230 1.98 -7.27 -9.48
CA ASP A 230 2.23 -7.91 -8.20
C ASP A 230 2.21 -6.89 -7.07
N VAL A 231 2.06 -7.37 -5.84
CA VAL A 231 2.31 -6.56 -4.64
C VAL A 231 3.81 -6.55 -4.39
N ASP A 232 4.45 -5.44 -4.71
CA ASP A 232 5.88 -5.18 -4.53
C ASP A 232 6.13 -4.17 -3.39
N ALA A 233 7.41 -3.82 -3.17
CA ALA A 233 7.78 -2.87 -2.14
C ALA A 233 7.20 -1.46 -2.41
N GLN A 234 7.09 -1.06 -3.68
CA GLN A 234 6.58 0.26 -4.07
C GLN A 234 5.08 0.38 -3.82
N ALA A 235 4.29 -0.65 -4.14
CA ALA A 235 2.86 -0.70 -3.87
C ALA A 235 2.56 -0.52 -2.36
N VAL A 236 3.39 -1.14 -1.52
CA VAL A 236 3.32 -0.99 -0.06
C VAL A 236 3.67 0.43 0.39
N ALA A 237 4.74 1.03 -0.17
CA ALA A 237 5.13 2.41 0.12
C ALA A 237 4.03 3.40 -0.29
N ASP A 238 3.44 3.25 -1.47
CA ASP A 238 2.40 4.15 -1.96
C ASP A 238 1.15 4.13 -1.08
N VAL A 239 0.77 2.95 -0.55
CA VAL A 239 -0.35 2.85 0.40
C VAL A 239 -0.02 3.56 1.70
N LEU A 240 1.18 3.35 2.23
CA LEU A 240 1.61 4.00 3.46
C LEU A 240 1.74 5.52 3.30
N GLN A 241 2.22 5.99 2.16
CA GLN A 241 2.21 7.41 1.79
C GLN A 241 0.77 7.94 1.77
N GLY A 242 -0.18 7.19 1.22
CA GLY A 242 -1.60 7.55 1.26
C GLY A 242 -2.17 7.68 2.68
N TRP A 243 -1.70 6.86 3.63
CA TRP A 243 -2.13 6.90 5.03
C TRP A 243 -1.47 8.01 5.83
N THR A 244 -0.18 8.24 5.61
CA THR A 244 0.66 9.12 6.45
C THR A 244 0.89 10.50 5.84
N GLY A 245 0.72 10.64 4.53
CA GLY A 245 1.11 11.83 3.76
C GLY A 245 2.63 11.99 3.59
N ILE A 246 3.44 11.05 4.09
CA ILE A 246 4.90 11.12 3.99
C ILE A 246 5.32 10.58 2.62
N PRO A 247 6.02 11.38 1.78
CA PRO A 247 6.50 10.89 0.50
C PRO A 247 7.58 9.83 0.73
N LEU A 248 7.26 8.60 0.35
CA LEU A 248 8.19 7.48 0.36
C LEU A 248 8.52 7.24 -1.10
N GLY A 249 9.59 7.86 -1.60
CA GLY A 249 10.03 7.65 -2.98
C GLY A 249 10.57 6.23 -3.17
N THR A 250 11.49 6.03 -4.13
CA THR A 250 11.99 4.69 -4.42
C THR A 250 12.84 4.19 -3.25
N LEU A 251 12.25 3.29 -2.45
CA LEU A 251 12.64 2.86 -1.09
C LEU A 251 14.12 2.55 -0.82
N GLN A 252 14.94 2.29 -1.85
CA GLN A 252 16.36 1.95 -1.68
C GLN A 252 17.34 3.10 -1.97
N ARG A 253 17.00 4.08 -2.81
CA ARG A 253 17.92 5.18 -3.14
C ARG A 253 17.78 6.34 -2.16
N ASP A 254 16.55 6.61 -1.72
CA ASP A 254 16.28 7.83 -0.95
C ASP A 254 16.94 7.85 0.42
N GLU A 255 17.08 6.75 1.16
CA GLU A 255 17.58 6.85 2.54
C GLU A 255 19.08 7.20 2.61
N LEU A 256 19.92 6.63 1.73
CA LEU A 256 21.33 6.97 1.67
C LEU A 256 21.54 8.38 1.14
N ASP A 257 20.88 8.74 0.05
CA ASP A 257 21.00 10.07 -0.56
C ASP A 257 20.45 11.14 0.40
N THR A 258 19.35 10.89 1.11
CA THR A 258 18.81 11.81 2.14
C THR A 258 19.79 12.02 3.30
N ILE A 259 20.50 10.98 3.72
CA ILE A 259 21.49 11.08 4.81
C ILE A 259 22.75 11.82 4.33
N LEU A 260 23.20 11.57 3.11
CA LEU A 260 24.35 12.26 2.50
C LEU A 260 24.05 13.75 2.29
N ASP A 261 22.85 14.08 1.81
CA ASP A 261 22.40 15.44 1.52
C ASP A 261 21.71 16.14 2.71
N LEU A 262 21.75 15.53 3.90
CA LEU A 262 21.00 16.00 5.07
C LEU A 262 21.36 17.45 5.44
N ALA A 263 22.65 17.80 5.46
CA ALA A 263 23.10 19.15 5.78
C ALA A 263 22.58 20.18 4.77
N ALA A 264 22.71 19.89 3.48
CA ALA A 264 22.23 20.76 2.40
C ALA A 264 20.71 20.92 2.45
N SER A 265 19.97 19.83 2.69
CA SER A 265 18.50 19.88 2.82
C SER A 265 18.05 20.71 4.03
N LEU A 266 18.78 20.65 5.14
CA LEU A 266 18.50 21.47 6.32
C LEU A 266 18.79 22.95 6.07
N GLU A 267 19.85 23.30 5.34
CA GLU A 267 20.22 24.69 5.00
C GLU A 267 19.15 25.41 4.16
N HIS A 268 18.35 24.68 3.38
CA HIS A 268 17.23 25.26 2.63
C HIS A 268 16.09 25.77 3.54
N ARG A 269 15.97 25.22 4.76
CA ARG A 269 14.91 25.58 5.72
C ARG A 269 15.45 26.34 6.94
N ILE A 270 16.72 26.15 7.27
CA ILE A 270 17.37 26.73 8.44
C ILE A 270 18.38 27.75 7.96
N ILE A 271 18.08 29.03 8.21
CA ILE A 271 18.96 30.13 7.83
C ILE A 271 20.06 30.29 8.89
N GLY A 272 21.31 30.12 8.48
CA GLY A 272 22.50 30.26 9.33
C GLY A 272 22.94 28.96 10.01
N GLN A 273 24.03 29.03 10.78
CA GLN A 273 24.65 27.91 11.52
C GLN A 273 25.17 26.72 10.67
N PRO A 274 25.88 26.94 9.54
CA PRO A 274 26.34 25.86 8.66
C PRO A 274 27.22 24.83 9.39
N HIS A 275 28.07 25.29 10.32
CA HIS A 275 28.93 24.42 11.12
C HIS A 275 28.13 23.49 12.06
N ALA A 276 27.02 23.97 12.64
CA ALA A 276 26.18 23.14 13.50
C ALA A 276 25.41 22.09 12.69
N LEU A 277 24.90 22.47 11.51
CA LEU A 277 24.20 21.57 10.60
C LEU A 277 25.13 20.46 10.08
N GLN A 278 26.37 20.80 9.69
CA GLN A 278 27.38 19.82 9.30
C GLN A 278 27.77 18.88 10.44
N ALA A 279 27.91 19.40 11.67
CA ALA A 279 28.23 18.59 12.84
C ALA A 279 27.11 17.58 13.17
N ILE A 280 25.84 18.01 13.07
CA ILE A 280 24.67 17.14 13.26
C ILE A 280 24.60 16.09 12.16
N ALA A 281 24.73 16.50 10.89
CA ALA A 281 24.69 15.59 9.75
C ALA A 281 25.79 14.53 9.83
N SER A 282 27.03 14.94 10.11
CA SER A 282 28.16 14.02 10.28
C SER A 282 27.89 13.00 11.38
N ARG A 283 27.32 13.43 12.52
CA ARG A 283 27.03 12.53 13.65
C ARG A 283 25.91 11.54 13.35
N ILE A 284 24.89 11.96 12.59
CA ILE A 284 23.81 11.09 12.12
C ILE A 284 24.36 10.07 11.10
N GLN A 285 25.24 10.52 10.18
CA GLN A 285 25.93 9.66 9.21
C GLN A 285 26.76 8.58 9.91
N THR A 286 27.57 8.94 10.91
CA THR A 286 28.38 7.97 11.68
C THR A 286 27.51 6.95 12.39
N SER A 287 26.46 7.42 13.10
CA SER A 287 25.51 6.54 13.81
C SER A 287 24.82 5.54 12.88
N ARG A 288 24.44 5.97 11.66
CA ARG A 288 23.82 5.11 10.65
C ARG A 288 24.79 4.17 9.94
N ALA A 289 26.07 4.53 9.84
CA ALA A 289 27.12 3.67 9.31
C ALA A 289 27.56 2.56 10.30
N GLY A 290 27.01 2.55 11.53
CA GLY A 290 27.34 1.56 12.54
C GLY A 290 28.75 1.72 13.15
N LEU A 291 29.33 2.93 13.09
CA LEU A 291 30.59 3.32 13.72
C LEU A 291 30.33 4.09 15.02
#